data_AF-A0A843JSV5-F1
#
_entry.id   AF-A0A843JSV5-F1
#
_cell.length_a   1.000
_cell.length_b   1.000
_cell.length_c   1.000
_cell.angle_alpha   90.00
_cell.angle_beta   90.00
_cell.angle_gamma   90.00
#
_symmetry.space_group_name_H-M   'P 1'
#
loop_
_entity.id
_entity.type
_entity.pdbx_description
1 polymer ?
#
loop_
_entity_poly.entity_id
_entity_poly.type
_entity_poly.pdbx_seq_one_letter_code
_entity_poly.pdbx_strand_id
1 'polypeptide(L)'
;MANSKSAIFAVILNLLIAGLGHIYLGYPRRGIILFLLSFLIGAMSAGLGWIVAVIFCSYDAWQLAKGRPAPFDFLSEYIGE
;
A
#
# COMPACT_ATOMS: atom_id res chain seq x y z
N MET A 1 -3.42 14.77 5.02
CA MET A 1 -3.12 14.99 6.45
C MET A 1 -1.82 14.28 6.78
N ALA A 2 -0.78 15.00 7.24
CA ALA A 2 0.48 14.36 7.65
C ALA A 2 0.22 13.61 8.96
N ASN A 3 -0.10 12.32 8.85
CA ASN A 3 -0.39 11.46 9.99
C ASN A 3 0.92 11.25 10.76
N SER A 4 0.97 11.58 12.05
CA SER A 4 2.14 11.41 12.95
C SER A 4 2.53 9.93 13.18
N LYS A 5 2.05 9.03 12.32
CA LYS A 5 2.29 7.59 12.36
C LYS A 5 3.62 7.27 11.69
N SER A 6 4.35 6.35 12.30
CA SER A 6 5.69 5.99 11.82
C SER A 6 5.61 5.34 10.43
N ALA A 7 6.25 6.00 9.45
CA ALA A 7 6.37 5.51 8.07
C ALA A 7 7.02 4.12 8.02
N ILE A 8 7.98 3.88 8.90
CA ILE A 8 8.68 2.59 9.03
C ILE A 8 7.69 1.50 9.46
N PHE A 9 6.78 1.82 10.39
CA PHE A 9 5.76 0.86 10.85
C PHE A 9 4.77 0.50 9.74
N ALA A 10 4.37 1.48 8.92
CA ALA A 10 3.52 1.23 7.75
C ALA A 10 4.19 0.30 6.73
N VAL A 11 5.49 0.48 6.49
CA VAL A 11 6.28 -0.40 5.61
C VAL A 11 6.38 -1.82 6.17
N ILE A 12 6.68 -1.97 7.47
CA ILE A 12 6.75 -3.29 8.11
C ILE A 12 5.41 -4.02 8.03
N LEU A 13 4.30 -3.31 8.24
CA LEU A 13 2.96 -3.89 8.08
C LEU A 13 2.69 -4.35 6.64
N ASN A 14 3.11 -3.57 5.64
CA ASN A 14 2.97 -3.95 4.23
C ASN A 14 3.84 -5.14 3.82
N LEU A 15 4.99 -5.33 4.48
CA LEU A 15 5.87 -6.48 4.28
C LEU A 15 5.27 -7.78 4.80
N LEU A 16 4.54 -7.73 5.92
CA LEU A 16 3.78 -8.88 6.43
C LEU A 16 2.60 -9.20 5.53
N ILE A 17 1.78 -8.20 5.23
CA ILE A 17 0.56 -8.33 4.43
C ILE A 17 0.43 -7.07 3.58
N ALA A 18 0.49 -7.21 2.25
CA ALA A 18 0.31 -6.09 1.33
C ALA A 18 -1.01 -5.36 1.63
N GLY A 19 -1.00 -4.03 1.76
CA GLY A 19 -2.19 -3.21 2.05
C GLY A 19 -2.44 -2.90 3.53
N LEU A 20 -1.85 -3.63 4.48
CA LEU A 20 -2.03 -3.35 5.91
C LEU A 20 -1.36 -2.03 6.34
N GLY A 21 -0.27 -1.65 5.69
CA GLY A 21 0.41 -0.37 5.92
C GLY A 21 -0.48 0.84 5.58
N HIS A 22 -1.28 0.73 4.53
CA HIS A 22 -2.23 1.75 4.11
C HIS A 22 -3.41 1.87 5.07
N ILE A 23 -3.94 0.74 5.56
CA ILE A 23 -4.97 0.72 6.61
C ILE A 23 -4.45 1.43 7.87
N TYR A 24 -3.21 1.15 8.28
CA TYR A 24 -2.60 1.81 9.44
C TYR A 24 -2.47 3.32 9.26
N LEU A 25 -2.12 3.79 8.05
CA LEU A 25 -2.02 5.21 7.73
C LEU A 25 -3.38 5.93 7.64
N GLY A 26 -4.49 5.19 7.71
CA GLY A 26 -5.84 5.73 7.66
C GLY A 26 -6.48 5.71 6.27
N TYR A 27 -5.91 4.96 5.33
CA TYR A 27 -6.43 4.77 3.98
C TYR A 27 -6.91 3.32 3.78
N PRO A 28 -8.00 2.91 4.44
CA PRO A 28 -8.43 1.52 4.43
C PRO A 28 -8.90 1.05 3.06
N ARG A 29 -9.56 1.90 2.25
CA ARG A 29 -10.04 1.46 0.94
C ARG A 29 -8.88 1.28 -0.03
N ARG A 30 -7.91 2.21 -0.06
CA ARG A 30 -6.64 2.01 -0.79
C ARG A 30 -5.94 0.71 -0.36
N GLY A 31 -5.84 0.45 0.95
CA GLY A 31 -5.20 -0.76 1.45
C GLY A 31 -5.85 -2.06 0.97
N ILE A 32 -7.19 -2.12 0.97
CA ILE A 32 -7.94 -3.30 0.48
C ILE A 32 -7.74 -3.48 -1.02
N ILE A 33 -7.80 -2.41 -1.82
CA ILE A 33 -7.62 -2.49 -3.27
C ILE A 33 -6.21 -2.95 -3.62
N LEU A 34 -5.20 -2.38 -2.97
CA LEU A 34 -3.81 -2.76 -3.17
C LEU A 34 -3.52 -4.18 -2.70
N PHE A 35 -4.17 -4.65 -1.63
CA PHE A 35 -4.11 -6.05 -1.19
C PHE A 35 -4.68 -7.00 -2.26
N LEU A 36 -5.89 -6.72 -2.75
CA LEU A 36 -6.53 -7.54 -3.79
C LEU A 36 -5.71 -7.57 -5.08
N LEU A 37 -5.17 -6.41 -5.49
CA LEU A 37 -4.33 -6.31 -6.68
C LEU A 37 -3.02 -7.09 -6.49
N SER A 38 -2.37 -6.95 -5.34
CA SER A 38 -1.14 -7.69 -5.00
C SER A 38 -1.37 -9.19 -4.97
N PHE A 39 -2.52 -9.62 -4.43
CA PHE A 39 -2.94 -11.01 -4.39
C PHE A 39 -3.20 -11.58 -5.79
N LEU A 40 -3.91 -10.84 -6.65
CA LEU A 40 -4.17 -11.24 -8.04
C LEU A 40 -2.87 -11.38 -8.84
N ILE A 41 -1.98 -10.39 -8.75
CA ILE A 41 -0.68 -10.40 -9.43
C ILE A 41 0.16 -11.57 -8.91
N GLY A 42 0.18 -11.79 -7.59
CA GLY A 42 0.84 -12.94 -6.98
C GLY A 42 0.31 -14.27 -7.50
N ALA A 43 -1.02 -14.44 -7.56
CA ALA A 43 -1.66 -15.65 -8.06
C ALA A 43 -1.34 -15.91 -9.54
N MET A 44 -1.38 -14.88 -10.39
CA MET A 44 -1.11 -15.01 -11.83
C MET A 44 0.36 -15.32 -12.15
N SER A 45 1.28 -14.92 -11.28
CA SER A 45 2.74 -15.05 -11.47
C SER A 45 3.36 -16.20 -10.67
N ALA A 46 2.55 -17.17 -10.21
CA ALA A 46 2.98 -18.28 -9.35
C ALA A 46 3.74 -17.81 -8.08
N GLY A 47 3.39 -16.64 -7.54
CA GLY A 47 3.95 -16.07 -6.31
C GLY A 47 5.09 -15.06 -6.52
N LEU A 48 5.73 -15.00 -7.68
CA LEU A 48 6.86 -14.06 -7.91
C LEU A 48 6.42 -12.58 -7.87
N GLY A 49 5.26 -12.29 -8.44
CA GLY A 49 4.68 -10.96 -8.48
C GLY A 49 4.20 -10.46 -7.13
N TRP A 50 4.03 -11.34 -6.14
CA TRP A 50 3.75 -10.92 -4.75
C TRP A 50 4.91 -10.11 -4.17
N ILE A 51 6.15 -10.55 -4.40
CA ILE A 51 7.35 -9.86 -3.91
C ILE A 51 7.43 -8.45 -4.51
N VAL A 52 7.21 -8.34 -5.81
CA VAL A 52 7.21 -7.05 -6.52
C VAL A 52 6.09 -6.16 -6.00
N ALA A 53 4.88 -6.70 -5.84
CA ALA A 53 3.72 -5.96 -5.35
C ALA A 53 3.91 -5.46 -3.91
N VAL A 54 4.48 -6.28 -3.02
CA VAL A 54 4.81 -5.90 -1.64
C VAL A 54 5.83 -4.76 -1.59
N ILE A 55 6.87 -4.81 -2.44
CA ILE A 55 7.88 -3.73 -2.51
C ILE A 55 7.23 -2.43 -2.99
N PHE A 56 6.42 -2.48 -4.05
CA PHE A 56 5.71 -1.31 -4.57
C PHE A 56 4.71 -0.74 -3.55
N CYS A 57 3.92 -1.58 -2.89
CA CYS A 57 3.01 -1.18 -1.82
C CYS A 57 3.76 -0.56 -0.64
N SER A 58 4.90 -1.12 -0.25
CA SER A 58 5.74 -0.58 0.83
C SER A 58 6.27 0.81 0.47
N TYR A 59 6.75 0.98 -0.76
CA TYR A 59 7.21 2.28 -1.26
C TYR A 59 6.07 3.32 -1.28
N ASP A 60 4.88 2.94 -1.73
CA ASP A 60 3.70 3.81 -1.73
C ASP A 60 3.30 4.23 -0.31
N ALA A 61 3.20 3.29 0.63
CA ALA A 61 2.89 3.58 2.03
C ALA A 61 3.93 4.53 2.65
N TRP A 62 5.21 4.37 2.32
CA TRP A 62 6.27 5.27 2.79
C TRP A 62 6.11 6.69 2.25
N GLN A 63 5.79 6.83 0.95
CA GLN A 63 5.56 8.14 0.33
C GLN A 63 4.34 8.82 0.95
N LEU A 64 3.25 8.07 1.14
CA LEU A 64 2.01 8.53 1.73
C LEU A 64 2.22 9.00 3.18
N ALA A 65 3.01 8.25 3.96
CA ALA A 65 3.39 8.63 5.33
C ALA A 65 4.22 9.93 5.38
N LYS A 66 5.02 10.21 4.34
CA LYS A 66 5.81 11.44 4.22
C LYS A 66 5.03 12.61 3.58
N GLY A 67 3.75 12.41 3.22
CA GLY A 67 2.96 13.41 2.50
C GLY A 67 3.51 13.74 1.11
N ARG A 68 4.22 12.79 0.48
CA ARG A 68 4.73 12.90 -0.89
C ARG A 68 3.76 12.24 -1.88
N PRO A 69 3.76 12.66 -3.15
CA PRO A 69 2.92 12.02 -4.17
C PRO A 69 3.30 10.54 -4.30
N ALA A 70 2.35 9.67 -4.01
CA ALA A 70 2.52 8.23 -4.04
C ALA A 70 2.17 7.69 -5.46
N PRO A 71 2.79 6.59 -5.93
CA PRO A 71 2.49 6.05 -7.25
C PRO A 71 1.02 5.65 -7.43
N PHE A 72 0.34 5.24 -6.36
CA PHE A 72 -1.08 4.90 -6.38
C PHE A 72 -1.98 6.05 -5.94
N ASP A 73 -1.50 7.30 -6.00
CA ASP A 73 -2.27 8.44 -5.52
C ASP A 73 -3.50 8.72 -6.39
N PHE A 74 -3.48 8.35 -7.67
CA PHE A 74 -4.65 8.42 -8.55
C PHE A 74 -5.85 7.62 -8.03
N LEU A 75 -5.64 6.62 -7.18
CA LEU A 75 -6.71 5.81 -6.62
C LEU A 75 -7.62 6.62 -5.67
N SER A 76 -7.13 7.68 -4.99
CA SER A 76 -8.04 8.50 -4.15
C SER A 76 -9.17 9.11 -4.96
N GLU A 77 -8.89 9.52 -6.20
CA GLU A 77 -9.86 10.14 -7.09
C GLU A 77 -11.01 9.18 -7.44
N TYR A 78 -10.71 7.89 -7.60
CA TYR A 78 -11.72 6.85 -7.88
C TYR A 78 -12.42 6.32 -6.64
N ILE A 79 -11.74 6.33 -5.49
CA ILE A 79 -12.23 5.69 -4.26
C ILE A 79 -12.91 6.70 -3.31
N GLY A 80 -12.74 8.00 -3.55
CA GLY A 80 -13.30 9.08 -2.75
C GLY A 80 -12.64 9.23 -1.38
N GLU A 81 -11.32 9.03 -1.32
CA GLU A 81 -10.48 9.19 -0.10
C GLU A 81 -9.59 10.43 -0.15
#